data_AF-A0A822F7A0-F1
#
_entry.id   AF-A0A822F7A0-F1
#
_cell.length_a   1.000
_cell.length_b   1.000
_cell.length_c   1.000
_cell.angle_alpha   90.00
_cell.angle_beta   90.00
_cell.angle_gamma   90.00
#
_symmetry.space_group_name_H-M   'P 1'
#
loop_
_entity.id
_entity.type
_entity.pdbx_description
1 polymer ?
#
loop_
_entity_poly.entity_id
_entity_poly.type
_entity_poly.pdbx_seq_one_letter_code
_entity_poly.pdbx_strand_id
1 'polypeptide(L)'
;ILPSTDEIDRVDFNPVDYINQLFPTEQSLANIDEVIGSVKSKVRSLDTDIRFTIRAHSDIEIDEHKALVKVQNSILLLLFQQMREIKDKANKSEEMAKEITRDIKQLDVAKKNLTTSKSYGDIANLSHPVISVLEHFQPYMNIPQIQELSANVKELTVQITVQVRKECEDAFNGPNAK
;
A
#
# COMPACT_ATOMS: atom_id res chain seq x y z
N ILE A 1 4.70 -1.82 47.46
CA ILE A 1 4.15 -1.26 48.72
C ILE A 1 4.65 -2.16 49.84
N LEU A 2 5.65 -1.72 50.62
CA LEU A 2 6.08 -2.48 51.80
C LEU A 2 4.99 -2.31 52.86
N PRO A 3 4.48 -3.39 53.49
CA PRO A 3 3.53 -3.25 54.59
C PRO A 3 4.21 -2.51 55.74
N SER A 4 3.60 -1.42 56.20
CA SER A 4 4.12 -0.68 57.35
C SER A 4 3.98 -1.54 58.60
N THR A 5 5.09 -1.70 59.33
CA THR A 5 5.12 -2.38 60.63
C THR A 5 4.77 -1.45 61.79
N ASP A 6 4.40 -0.20 61.51
CA ASP A 6 4.02 0.77 62.55
C ASP A 6 2.63 0.41 63.11
N GLU A 7 2.50 0.34 64.43
CA GLU A 7 1.22 -0.01 65.07
C GLU A 7 0.13 1.04 64.81
N ILE A 8 0.54 2.28 64.52
CA ILE A 8 -0.32 3.40 64.16
C ILE A 8 -0.94 3.23 62.76
N ASP A 9 -0.31 2.44 61.87
CA ASP A 9 -0.78 2.23 60.50
C ASP A 9 -1.76 1.04 60.38
N ARG A 10 -2.08 0.38 61.50
CA ARG A 10 -3.04 -0.72 61.53
C ARG A 10 -4.47 -0.20 61.35
N VAL A 11 -5.28 -0.96 60.60
CA VAL A 11 -6.69 -0.63 60.30
C VAL A 11 -7.55 -0.59 61.58
N ASP A 12 -7.14 -1.33 62.62
CA ASP A 12 -7.78 -1.47 63.92
C ASP A 12 -7.06 -0.69 65.04
N PHE A 13 -6.28 0.35 64.69
CA PHE A 13 -5.53 1.14 65.67
C PHE A 13 -6.43 1.65 66.81
N ASN A 14 -6.13 1.22 68.04
CA ASN A 14 -6.78 1.70 69.24
C ASN A 14 -5.84 2.64 70.01
N PRO A 15 -6.14 3.95 70.07
CA PRO A 15 -5.29 4.91 70.75
C PRO A 15 -5.21 4.65 72.27
N VAL A 16 -6.26 4.06 72.87
CA VAL A 16 -6.28 3.76 74.31
C VAL A 16 -5.33 2.62 74.64
N ASP A 17 -5.37 1.53 73.86
CA ASP A 17 -4.48 0.39 74.06
C ASP A 17 -3.02 0.79 73.80
N TYR A 18 -2.79 1.60 72.77
CA TYR A 18 -1.47 2.13 72.45
C TYR A 18 -0.90 3.01 73.58
N ILE A 19 -1.72 3.91 74.16
CA ILE A 19 -1.31 4.74 75.31
C ILE A 19 -1.05 3.87 76.54
N ASN A 20 -1.90 2.88 76.81
CA ASN A 20 -1.72 1.95 77.93
C ASN A 20 -0.47 1.07 77.77
N GLN A 21 -0.06 0.80 76.53
CA GLN A 21 1.17 0.06 76.21
C GLN A 21 2.42 0.94 76.40
N LEU A 22 2.31 2.25 76.13
CA LEU A 22 3.38 3.23 76.40
C LEU A 22 3.51 3.58 77.89
N PHE A 23 2.41 3.57 78.64
CA PHE A 23 2.38 3.88 80.08
C PHE A 23 1.63 2.81 80.90
N PRO A 24 2.24 1.63 81.14
CA PRO A 24 1.57 0.54 81.86
C PRO A 24 1.38 0.81 83.36
N THR A 25 2.24 1.64 83.95
CA THR A 25 2.19 2.00 85.38
C THR A 25 2.35 3.50 85.60
N GLU A 26 1.91 4.00 86.76
CA GLU A 26 2.04 5.42 87.13
C GLU A 26 3.50 5.92 87.13
N GLN A 27 4.48 5.04 87.39
CA GLN A 27 5.90 5.42 87.32
C GLN A 27 6.37 5.71 85.88
N SER A 28 5.75 5.11 84.86
CA SER A 28 6.06 5.37 83.45
C SER A 28 5.72 6.80 83.04
N LEU A 29 4.79 7.47 83.73
CA LEU A 29 4.41 8.87 83.48
C LEU A 29 5.57 9.85 83.73
N ALA A 30 6.60 9.44 84.47
CA ALA A 30 7.81 10.25 84.64
C ALA A 30 8.53 10.54 83.29
N ASN A 31 8.32 9.70 82.26
CA ASN A 31 8.95 9.84 80.94
C ASN A 31 8.02 10.47 79.89
N ILE A 32 6.92 11.10 80.32
CA ILE A 32 5.89 11.62 79.41
C ILE A 32 6.42 12.66 78.42
N ASP A 33 7.30 13.55 78.87
CA ASP A 33 7.89 14.60 78.03
C ASP A 33 8.77 14.03 76.91
N GLU A 34 9.49 12.94 77.19
CA GLU A 34 10.32 12.23 76.20
C GLU A 34 9.45 11.58 75.13
N VAL A 35 8.37 10.89 75.54
CA VAL A 35 7.42 10.25 74.63
C VAL A 35 6.71 11.29 73.77
N ILE A 36 6.26 12.40 74.36
CA ILE A 36 5.67 13.53 73.61
C ILE A 36 6.67 14.09 72.60
N GLY A 37 7.94 14.23 72.98
CA GLY A 37 9.02 14.66 72.09
C GLY A 37 9.25 13.72 70.90
N SER A 38 9.20 12.41 71.15
CA SER A 38 9.34 11.38 70.11
C SER A 38 8.16 11.40 69.15
N VAL A 39 6.92 11.45 69.65
CA VAL A 39 5.70 11.51 68.82
C VAL A 39 5.68 12.79 67.99
N LYS A 40 6.02 13.95 68.58
CA LYS A 40 6.13 15.22 67.82
C LYS A 40 7.20 15.15 66.73
N SER A 41 8.33 14.49 66.99
CA SER A 41 9.37 14.29 65.97
C SER A 41 8.90 13.35 64.87
N LYS A 42 8.18 12.29 65.21
CA LYS A 42 7.61 11.34 64.25
C LYS A 42 6.54 11.98 63.37
N VAL A 43 5.68 12.84 63.92
CA VAL A 43 4.73 13.66 63.15
C VAL A 43 5.46 14.57 62.15
N ARG A 44 6.55 15.22 62.56
CA ARG A 44 7.34 16.06 61.63
C ARG A 44 8.03 15.26 60.54
N SER A 45 8.54 14.07 60.86
CA SER A 45 9.11 13.16 59.87
C SER A 45 8.05 12.73 58.86
N LEU A 46 6.90 12.24 59.34
CA LEU A 46 5.80 11.81 58.49
C LEU A 46 5.28 12.94 57.60
N ASP A 47 5.13 14.16 58.12
CA ASP A 47 4.74 15.32 57.32
C ASP A 47 5.78 15.63 56.22
N THR A 48 7.07 15.43 56.50
CA THR A 48 8.14 15.57 55.50
C THR A 48 8.04 14.48 54.44
N ASP A 49 7.82 13.23 54.85
CA ASP A 49 7.71 12.06 53.96
C ASP A 49 6.46 12.14 53.07
N ILE A 50 5.33 12.62 53.62
CA ILE A 50 4.09 12.88 52.87
C ILE A 50 4.35 13.94 51.80
N ARG A 51 4.96 15.08 52.16
CA ARG A 51 5.27 16.14 51.19
C ARG A 51 6.23 15.67 50.11
N PHE A 52 7.22 14.87 50.47
CA PHE A 52 8.15 14.28 49.50
C PHE A 52 7.42 13.35 48.52
N THR A 53 6.60 12.45 49.06
CA THR A 53 5.85 11.47 48.27
C THR A 53 4.85 12.13 47.32
N ILE A 54 4.14 13.16 47.77
CA ILE A 54 3.18 13.91 46.92
C ILE A 54 3.90 14.60 45.76
N ARG A 55 5.06 15.23 46.00
CA ARG A 55 5.85 15.87 44.94
C ARG A 55 6.42 14.85 43.96
N ALA A 56 6.94 13.73 44.47
CA ALA A 56 7.41 12.64 43.63
C ALA A 56 6.28 12.11 42.74
N HIS A 57 5.05 11.98 43.27
CA HIS A 57 3.89 11.58 42.50
C HIS A 57 3.49 12.58 41.41
N SER A 58 3.49 13.88 41.73
CA SER A 58 3.15 14.91 40.73
C SER A 58 4.15 14.96 39.59
N ASP A 59 5.44 14.77 39.87
CA ASP A 59 6.48 14.77 38.85
C ASP A 59 6.38 13.53 37.93
N ILE A 60 6.04 12.37 38.49
CA ILE A 60 5.80 11.13 37.73
C ILE A 60 4.58 11.26 36.81
N GLU A 61 3.48 11.82 37.29
CA GLU A 61 2.23 11.93 36.52
C GLU A 61 2.39 12.85 35.30
N ILE A 62 3.16 13.94 35.45
CA ILE A 62 3.49 14.85 34.35
C ILE A 62 4.40 14.16 33.31
N ASP A 63 5.39 13.38 33.74
CA ASP A 63 6.30 12.68 32.84
C ASP A 63 5.61 11.55 32.08
N GLU A 64 4.73 10.79 32.74
CA GLU A 64 3.93 9.74 32.11
C GLU A 64 2.99 10.33 31.04
N HIS A 65 2.30 11.43 31.35
CA HIS A 65 1.44 12.11 30.39
C HIS A 65 2.23 12.62 29.16
N LYS A 66 3.43 13.17 29.41
CA LYS A 66 4.32 13.64 28.34
C LYS A 66 4.85 12.49 27.48
N ALA A 67 5.16 11.35 28.08
CA ALA A 67 5.57 10.14 27.36
C ALA A 67 4.44 9.62 26.47
N LEU A 68 3.20 9.56 26.96
CA LEU A 68 2.03 9.15 26.20
C LEU A 68 1.80 10.05 24.98
N VAL A 69 1.83 11.37 25.16
CA VAL A 69 1.68 12.34 24.06
C VAL A 69 2.80 12.18 23.03
N LYS A 70 4.04 11.94 23.46
CA LYS A 70 5.17 11.71 22.54
C LYS A 70 4.99 10.43 21.72
N VAL A 71 4.54 9.35 22.34
CA VAL A 71 4.22 8.09 21.65
C VAL A 71 3.10 8.30 20.64
N GLN A 72 2.02 8.97 21.03
CA GLN A 72 0.89 9.26 20.14
C GLN A 72 1.32 10.07 18.91
N ASN A 73 2.10 11.14 19.10
CA ASN A 73 2.64 11.94 18.00
C ASN A 73 3.57 11.14 17.09
N SER A 74 4.37 10.23 17.66
CA SER A 74 5.28 9.36 16.89
C SER A 74 4.50 8.38 16.00
N ILE A 75 3.41 7.80 16.52
CA ILE A 75 2.53 6.92 15.75
C ILE A 75 1.86 7.70 14.61
N LEU A 76 1.37 8.91 14.88
CA LEU A 76 0.75 9.75 13.85
C LEU A 76 1.73 10.06 12.71
N LEU A 77 2.96 10.47 13.04
CA LEU A 77 4.02 10.74 12.06
C LEU A 77 4.37 9.49 11.24
N LEU A 78 4.50 8.33 11.90
CA LEU A 78 4.77 7.05 11.24
C LEU A 78 3.66 6.69 10.24
N LEU A 79 2.39 6.83 10.64
CA LEU A 79 1.25 6.56 9.76
C LEU A 79 1.24 7.48 8.54
N PHE A 80 1.51 8.78 8.73
CA PHE A 80 1.63 9.72 7.60
C PHE A 80 2.77 9.36 6.65
N GLN A 81 3.91 8.92 7.19
CA GLN A 81 5.01 8.44 6.37
C GLN A 81 4.61 7.19 5.58
N GLN A 82 4.01 6.19 6.24
CA GLN A 82 3.56 4.97 5.57
C GLN A 82 2.52 5.25 4.48
N MET A 83 1.54 6.12 4.75
CA MET A 83 0.56 6.54 3.73
C MET A 83 1.23 7.21 2.52
N ARG A 84 2.25 8.04 2.76
CA ARG A 84 3.02 8.68 1.69
C ARG A 84 3.79 7.66 0.86
N GLU A 85 4.46 6.71 1.49
CA GLU A 85 5.18 5.63 0.80
C GLU A 85 4.24 4.74 -0.02
N ILE A 86 3.06 4.41 0.53
CA ILE A 86 2.03 3.65 -0.19
C ILE A 86 1.55 4.42 -1.41
N LYS A 87 1.26 5.73 -1.25
CA LYS A 87 0.85 6.60 -2.35
C LYS A 87 1.91 6.65 -3.45
N ASP A 88 3.18 6.81 -3.09
CA ASP A 88 4.27 6.87 -4.06
C ASP A 88 4.46 5.55 -4.81
N LYS A 89 4.34 4.41 -4.10
CA LYS A 89 4.36 3.08 -4.74
C LYS A 89 3.16 2.87 -5.66
N ALA A 90 1.97 3.29 -5.26
CA ALA A 90 0.77 3.20 -6.08
C ALA A 90 0.90 4.03 -7.37
N ASN A 91 1.40 5.27 -7.27
CA ASN A 91 1.63 6.13 -8.43
C ASN A 91 2.63 5.50 -9.42
N LYS A 92 3.75 4.97 -8.92
CA LYS A 92 4.72 4.24 -9.76
C LYS A 92 4.12 3.01 -10.41
N SER A 93 3.30 2.26 -9.68
CA SER A 93 2.61 1.09 -10.22
C SER A 93 1.59 1.47 -11.30
N GLU A 94 0.90 2.60 -11.16
CA GLU A 94 -0.03 3.11 -12.16
C GLU A 94 0.70 3.54 -13.44
N GLU A 95 1.84 4.23 -13.30
CA GLU A 95 2.68 4.63 -14.44
C GLU A 95 3.19 3.42 -15.21
N MET A 96 3.73 2.41 -14.51
CA MET A 96 4.17 1.16 -15.12
C MET A 96 3.02 0.43 -15.84
N ALA A 97 1.82 0.38 -15.24
CA ALA A 97 0.66 -0.23 -15.88
C ALA A 97 0.24 0.50 -17.16
N LYS A 98 0.36 1.85 -17.20
CA LYS A 98 0.12 2.63 -18.41
C LYS A 98 1.12 2.31 -19.51
N GLU A 99 2.41 2.18 -19.16
CA GLU A 99 3.45 1.79 -20.12
C GLU A 99 3.21 0.39 -20.69
N ILE A 100 2.97 -0.60 -19.83
CA ILE A 100 2.66 -1.97 -20.26
C ILE A 100 1.45 -1.98 -21.19
N THR A 101 0.39 -1.23 -20.86
CA THR A 101 -0.81 -1.14 -21.70
C THR A 101 -0.51 -0.49 -23.05
N ARG A 102 0.34 0.54 -23.08
CA ARG A 102 0.79 1.16 -24.33
C ARG A 102 1.57 0.17 -25.19
N ASP A 103 2.49 -0.57 -24.59
CA ASP A 103 3.32 -1.55 -25.30
C ASP A 103 2.47 -2.72 -25.82
N ILE A 104 1.48 -3.19 -25.05
CA ILE A 104 0.49 -4.19 -25.51
C ILE A 104 -0.27 -3.68 -26.74
N LYS A 105 -0.71 -2.41 -26.74
CA LYS A 105 -1.40 -1.81 -27.90
C LYS A 105 -0.48 -1.75 -29.12
N GLN A 106 0.78 -1.37 -28.94
CA GLN A 106 1.77 -1.35 -30.03
C GLN A 106 2.02 -2.75 -30.58
N LEU A 107 2.14 -3.76 -29.71
CA LEU A 107 2.29 -5.15 -30.11
C LEU A 107 1.07 -5.67 -30.87
N ASP A 108 -0.15 -5.30 -30.47
CA ASP A 108 -1.38 -5.69 -31.16
C ASP A 108 -1.45 -5.08 -32.58
N VAL A 109 -1.10 -3.80 -32.72
CA VAL A 109 -0.99 -3.15 -34.03
C VAL A 109 0.08 -3.82 -34.90
N ALA A 110 1.27 -4.08 -34.35
CA ALA A 110 2.33 -4.77 -35.08
C ALA A 110 1.90 -6.18 -35.53
N LYS A 111 1.24 -6.94 -34.65
CA LYS A 111 0.71 -8.27 -34.96
C LYS A 111 -0.35 -8.22 -36.04
N LYS A 112 -1.27 -7.24 -35.99
CA LYS A 112 -2.29 -7.03 -37.03
C LYS A 112 -1.63 -6.75 -38.37
N ASN A 113 -0.68 -5.81 -38.41
CA ASN A 113 0.04 -5.45 -39.64
C ASN A 113 0.80 -6.66 -40.23
N LEU A 114 1.47 -7.45 -39.40
CA LEU A 114 2.16 -8.67 -39.83
C LEU A 114 1.19 -9.74 -40.38
N THR A 115 0.04 -9.92 -39.73
CA THR A 115 -0.97 -10.89 -40.17
C THR A 115 -1.57 -10.49 -41.52
N THR A 116 -1.92 -9.21 -41.66
CA THR A 116 -2.40 -8.62 -42.90
C THR A 116 -1.35 -8.74 -44.02
N SER A 117 -0.09 -8.41 -43.73
CA SER A 117 1.01 -8.56 -44.71
C SER A 117 1.21 -9.99 -45.18
N LYS A 118 1.11 -10.99 -44.28
CA LYS A 118 1.15 -12.42 -44.66
C LYS A 118 -0.01 -12.80 -45.58
N SER A 119 -1.22 -12.39 -45.25
CA SER A 119 -2.42 -12.64 -46.06
C SER A 119 -2.27 -12.08 -47.48
N TYR A 120 -1.73 -10.87 -47.64
CA TYR A 120 -1.46 -10.31 -48.96
C TYR A 120 -0.37 -11.07 -49.72
N GLY A 121 0.68 -11.54 -49.03
CA GLY A 121 1.69 -12.41 -49.61
C GLY A 121 1.08 -13.69 -50.18
N ASP A 122 0.19 -14.33 -49.44
CA ASP A 122 -0.51 -15.55 -49.87
C ASP A 122 -1.40 -15.30 -51.10
N ILE A 123 -2.15 -14.19 -51.12
CA ILE A 123 -2.98 -13.81 -52.26
C ILE A 123 -2.12 -13.51 -53.50
N ALA A 124 -1.03 -12.75 -53.33
CA ALA A 124 -0.11 -12.44 -54.42
C ALA A 124 0.56 -13.70 -55.00
N ASN A 125 0.89 -14.66 -54.13
CA ASN A 125 1.41 -15.96 -54.54
C ASN A 125 0.38 -16.78 -55.33
N LEU A 126 -0.93 -16.66 -55.03
CA LEU A 126 -2.00 -17.31 -55.79
C LEU A 126 -2.24 -16.67 -57.17
N SER A 127 -1.98 -15.37 -57.33
CA SER A 127 -2.17 -14.67 -58.60
C SER A 127 -1.24 -15.19 -59.71
N HIS A 128 -0.02 -15.61 -59.37
CA HIS A 128 0.96 -16.05 -60.37
C HIS A 128 0.57 -17.35 -61.10
N PRO A 129 0.14 -18.42 -60.40
CA PRO A 129 -0.44 -19.61 -61.05
C PRO A 129 -1.66 -19.28 -61.92
N VAL A 130 -2.58 -18.41 -61.46
CA VAL A 130 -3.77 -18.04 -62.24
C VAL A 130 -3.39 -17.39 -63.57
N ILE A 131 -2.42 -16.49 -63.56
CA ILE A 131 -1.89 -15.87 -64.79
C ILE A 131 -1.24 -16.93 -65.69
N SER A 132 -0.44 -17.84 -65.14
CA SER A 132 0.20 -18.92 -65.91
C SER A 132 -0.82 -19.87 -66.56
N VAL A 133 -1.94 -20.14 -65.88
CA VAL A 133 -3.06 -20.91 -66.44
C VAL A 133 -3.69 -20.13 -67.61
N LEU A 134 -3.92 -18.82 -67.46
CA LEU A 134 -4.46 -17.98 -68.54
C LEU A 134 -3.53 -17.91 -69.77
N GLU A 135 -2.22 -17.98 -69.57
CA GLU A 135 -1.22 -18.05 -70.65
C GLU A 135 -1.33 -19.37 -71.43
N HIS A 136 -1.56 -20.50 -70.74
CA HIS A 136 -1.75 -21.80 -71.38
C HIS A 136 -3.02 -21.86 -72.26
N PHE A 137 -4.03 -21.04 -71.97
CA PHE A 137 -5.27 -20.98 -72.75
C PHE A 137 -5.19 -20.08 -74.00
N GLN A 138 -4.08 -19.36 -74.22
CA GLN A 138 -3.93 -18.47 -75.38
C GLN A 138 -4.20 -19.13 -76.75
N PRO A 139 -3.79 -20.39 -77.02
CA PRO A 139 -4.05 -21.03 -78.31
C PRO A 139 -5.55 -21.31 -78.58
N TYR A 140 -6.39 -21.30 -77.54
CA TYR A 140 -7.81 -21.65 -77.62
C TYR A 140 -8.74 -20.42 -77.62
N MET A 141 -8.19 -19.21 -77.79
CA MET A 141 -8.94 -17.94 -77.79
C MET A 141 -9.89 -17.77 -78.98
N ASN A 142 -9.84 -18.67 -79.97
CA ASN A 142 -10.79 -18.76 -81.06
C ASN A 142 -12.14 -19.36 -80.64
N ILE A 143 -12.23 -19.97 -79.45
CA ILE A 143 -13.47 -20.49 -78.87
C ILE A 143 -14.12 -19.37 -78.04
N PRO A 144 -15.31 -18.86 -78.41
CA PRO A 144 -15.93 -17.70 -77.77
C PRO A 144 -16.09 -17.83 -76.24
N GLN A 145 -16.45 -19.01 -75.76
CA GLN A 145 -16.63 -19.26 -74.32
C GLN A 145 -15.30 -19.22 -73.55
N ILE A 146 -14.20 -19.65 -74.16
CA ILE A 146 -12.86 -19.60 -73.54
C ILE A 146 -12.34 -18.16 -73.53
N GLN A 147 -12.61 -17.40 -74.59
CA GLN A 147 -12.31 -15.98 -74.66
C GLN A 147 -13.04 -15.19 -73.57
N GLU A 148 -14.35 -15.41 -73.41
CA GLU A 148 -15.17 -14.78 -72.38
C GLU A 148 -14.70 -15.15 -70.97
N LEU A 149 -14.48 -16.44 -70.71
CA LEU A 149 -13.96 -16.90 -69.42
C LEU A 149 -12.58 -16.31 -69.10
N SER A 150 -11.66 -16.28 -70.07
CA SER A 150 -10.33 -15.68 -69.88
C SER A 150 -10.42 -14.18 -69.62
N ALA A 151 -11.34 -13.46 -70.29
CA ALA A 151 -11.58 -12.04 -70.04
C ALA A 151 -12.08 -11.81 -68.62
N ASN A 152 -13.08 -12.59 -68.17
CA ASN A 152 -13.63 -12.51 -66.83
C ASN A 152 -12.58 -12.82 -65.74
N VAL A 153 -11.75 -13.85 -65.92
CA VAL A 153 -10.69 -14.19 -64.94
C VAL A 153 -9.59 -13.12 -64.93
N LYS A 154 -9.22 -12.56 -66.09
CA LYS A 154 -8.28 -11.42 -66.16
C LYS A 154 -8.82 -10.21 -65.42
N GLU A 155 -10.10 -9.87 -65.63
CA GLU A 155 -10.76 -8.76 -64.95
C GLU A 155 -10.80 -8.99 -63.42
N LEU A 156 -11.20 -10.17 -62.96
CA LEU A 156 -11.18 -10.53 -61.54
C LEU A 156 -9.76 -10.43 -60.94
N THR A 157 -8.74 -10.89 -61.68
CA THR A 157 -7.34 -10.81 -61.24
C THR A 157 -6.88 -9.37 -61.05
N VAL A 158 -7.26 -8.48 -61.99
CA VAL A 158 -6.96 -7.04 -61.89
C VAL A 158 -7.70 -6.42 -60.71
N GLN A 159 -8.99 -6.71 -60.53
CA GLN A 159 -9.79 -6.19 -59.42
C GLN A 159 -9.20 -6.59 -58.06
N ILE A 160 -8.85 -7.88 -57.86
CA ILE A 160 -8.24 -8.37 -56.63
C ILE A 160 -6.89 -7.69 -56.38
N THR A 161 -6.05 -7.53 -57.41
CA THR A 161 -4.74 -6.89 -57.27
C THR A 161 -4.86 -5.43 -56.84
N VAL A 162 -5.83 -4.70 -57.41
CA VAL A 162 -6.11 -3.30 -57.04
C VAL A 162 -6.65 -3.21 -55.62
N GLN A 163 -7.56 -4.11 -55.23
CA GLN A 163 -8.12 -4.15 -53.88
C GLN A 163 -7.05 -4.47 -52.83
N VAL A 164 -6.21 -5.49 -53.07
CA VAL A 164 -5.08 -5.83 -52.20
C VAL A 164 -4.11 -4.66 -52.05
N ARG A 165 -3.78 -3.95 -53.14
CA ARG A 165 -2.93 -2.77 -53.07
C ARG A 165 -3.53 -1.67 -52.20
N LYS A 166 -4.82 -1.37 -52.40
CA LYS A 166 -5.52 -0.34 -51.64
C LYS A 166 -5.60 -0.70 -50.15
N GLU A 167 -6.02 -1.91 -49.82
CA GLU A 167 -6.13 -2.36 -48.44
C GLU A 167 -4.75 -2.49 -47.75
N CYS A 168 -3.68 -2.72 -48.53
CA CYS A 168 -2.31 -2.65 -48.05
C CYS A 168 -1.91 -1.21 -47.70
N GLU A 169 -2.12 -0.26 -48.61
CA GLU A 169 -1.88 1.16 -48.36
C GLU A 169 -2.68 1.67 -47.15
N ASP A 170 -3.94 1.27 -47.01
CA ASP A 170 -4.80 1.63 -45.87
C ASP A 170 -4.32 0.96 -44.56
N ALA A 171 -3.81 -0.27 -44.60
CA ALA A 171 -3.26 -0.95 -43.42
C ALA A 171 -1.96 -0.29 -42.92
N PHE A 172 -1.14 0.26 -43.82
CA PHE A 172 0.09 0.98 -43.47
C PHE A 172 -0.14 2.46 -43.13
N ASN A 173 -1.16 3.11 -43.72
CA ASN A 173 -1.43 4.54 -43.54
C ASN A 173 -2.64 4.84 -42.63
N GLY A 174 -3.29 3.82 -42.07
CA GLY A 174 -4.46 3.99 -41.20
C GLY A 174 -4.17 4.85 -39.96
N PRO A 175 -5.21 5.33 -39.25
CA PRO A 175 -5.12 6.32 -38.16
C PRO A 175 -4.24 5.92 -36.94
N ASN A 176 -3.63 4.73 -36.96
CA ASN A 176 -2.65 4.25 -35.98
C ASN A 176 -1.20 4.25 -36.52
N ALA A 177 -0.91 4.93 -37.64
CA ALA A 177 0.43 5.01 -38.25
C ALA A 177 1.38 6.04 -37.59
N LYS A 178 1.09 6.51 -36.37
CA LYS A 178 1.97 7.35 -35.55
C LYS A 178 1.90 6.96 -34.09
#